data_AF-A0A7G5ZGA6-F1
#
_entry.id   AF-A0A7G5ZGA6-F1
#
_cell.length_a   1.000
_cell.length_b   1.000
_cell.length_c   1.000
_cell.angle_alpha   90.00
_cell.angle_beta   90.00
_cell.angle_gamma   90.00
#
_symmetry.space_group_name_H-M   'P 1'
#
loop_
_entity.id
_entity.type
_entity.pdbx_description
1 polymer ?
#
loop_
_entity_poly.entity_id
_entity_poly.type
_entity_poly.pdbx_seq_one_letter_code
_entity_poly.pdbx_strand_id
1 'polypeptide(L)'
;MSLPRTFLIAALVLAAHAPVGAQTAPATSGTLVIVPAVGEVRAANDQATLMFIVEEHDKDKNAAAARVNRKMKEGTEIVRRLDPKAELKTQGYFTYPVYPEPPVEPLPAGRAPLKPVPIGWRVGQYLQVKTLNLEGLPKMAAAAQKVLAIDGIEFGLSPASEKMLDDRRINETYRNLNERIVSIARAMGRQPGEAVLETVDFEASGNYGGGRNDMAMMAAPEMKARARGGEMPEPSFEPGDTTLQMRLVGKVKFR
;
A
#
# COMPACT_ATOMS: atom_id res chain seq x y z
N MET A 1 -22.34 -58.28 85.66
CA MET A 1 -21.09 -57.55 85.36
C MET A 1 -21.37 -56.72 84.11
N SER A 2 -21.97 -55.54 84.28
CA SER A 2 -21.36 -54.20 84.49
C SER A 2 -20.88 -53.54 83.19
N LEU A 3 -21.70 -52.61 82.69
CA LEU A 3 -21.28 -51.45 81.89
C LEU A 3 -20.62 -50.41 82.83
N PRO A 4 -19.67 -49.60 82.33
CA PRO A 4 -19.98 -48.18 82.01
C PRO A 4 -19.28 -47.74 80.69
N ARG A 5 -19.70 -46.78 79.84
CA ARG A 5 -20.25 -45.39 79.93
C ARG A 5 -19.32 -44.34 80.56
N THR A 6 -18.62 -43.55 79.72
CA THR A 6 -18.38 -42.07 79.80
C THR A 6 -17.49 -41.61 78.61
N PHE A 7 -17.99 -40.84 77.63
CA PHE A 7 -18.13 -39.37 77.52
C PHE A 7 -16.81 -38.57 77.50
N LEU A 8 -16.49 -37.85 76.40
CA LEU A 8 -16.58 -36.37 76.26
C LEU A 8 -15.81 -35.80 75.04
N ILE A 9 -16.56 -35.07 74.20
CA ILE A 9 -16.31 -33.76 73.54
C ILE A 9 -15.07 -33.54 72.66
N ALA A 10 -15.30 -33.21 71.38
CA ALA A 10 -14.59 -32.12 70.70
C ALA A 10 -15.37 -31.56 69.48
N ALA A 11 -15.87 -30.33 69.67
CA ALA A 11 -16.05 -29.22 68.72
C ALA A 11 -16.73 -29.46 67.35
N LEU A 12 -17.98 -29.02 67.32
CA LEU A 12 -18.72 -28.49 66.18
C LEU A 12 -17.93 -27.34 65.51
N VAL A 13 -17.45 -27.52 64.27
CA VAL A 13 -17.07 -26.40 63.39
C VAL A 13 -18.07 -26.39 62.24
N LEU A 14 -19.21 -25.74 62.47
CA LEU A 14 -20.07 -25.26 61.39
C LEU A 14 -19.34 -24.07 60.75
N ALA A 15 -18.40 -24.37 59.85
CA ALA A 15 -17.88 -23.35 58.95
C ALA A 15 -19.03 -22.98 58.00
N ALA A 16 -19.70 -21.87 58.31
CA ALA A 16 -20.63 -21.21 57.40
C ALA A 16 -19.86 -20.89 56.09
N HIS A 17 -19.97 -21.78 55.12
CA HIS A 17 -19.63 -21.48 53.74
C HIS A 17 -20.77 -20.61 53.23
N ALA A 18 -20.72 -19.31 53.57
CA ALA A 18 -21.43 -18.33 52.77
C ALA A 18 -20.94 -18.54 51.33
N PRO A 19 -21.81 -18.83 50.36
CA PRO A 19 -21.38 -18.77 48.97
C PRO A 19 -20.96 -17.33 48.75
N VAL A 20 -19.64 -17.10 48.74
CA VAL A 20 -19.04 -15.91 48.13
C VAL A 20 -19.67 -15.86 46.76
N GLY A 21 -20.55 -14.87 46.56
CA GLY A 21 -21.50 -14.83 45.47
C GLY A 21 -20.80 -15.26 44.19
N ALA A 22 -21.16 -16.44 43.69
CA ALA A 22 -20.91 -16.78 42.31
C ALA A 22 -21.57 -15.63 41.56
N GLN A 23 -20.76 -14.69 41.07
CA GLN A 23 -21.24 -13.65 40.18
C GLN A 23 -21.78 -14.43 38.99
N THR A 24 -23.10 -14.60 38.98
CA THR A 24 -23.80 -15.21 37.86
C THR A 24 -23.44 -14.36 36.68
N ALA A 25 -22.67 -14.93 35.75
CA ALA A 25 -22.36 -14.25 34.50
C ALA A 25 -23.69 -13.73 33.92
N PRO A 26 -23.74 -12.47 33.45
CA PRO A 26 -24.97 -11.91 32.94
C PRO A 26 -25.56 -12.82 31.86
N ALA A 27 -26.88 -12.96 31.83
CA ALA A 27 -27.54 -13.73 30.79
C ALA A 27 -27.20 -13.11 29.43
N THR A 28 -26.56 -13.88 28.56
CA THR A 28 -26.12 -13.42 27.24
C THR A 28 -27.07 -13.82 26.11
N SER A 29 -28.27 -14.32 26.46
CA SER A 29 -29.38 -14.59 25.52
C SER A 29 -29.96 -13.30 24.96
N GLY A 30 -30.11 -13.27 23.64
CA GLY A 30 -30.51 -12.08 22.89
C GLY A 30 -29.43 -11.03 22.70
N THR A 31 -28.21 -11.23 23.23
CA THR A 31 -27.12 -10.25 23.09
C THR A 31 -26.72 -10.08 21.63
N LEU A 32 -26.65 -8.82 21.19
CA LEU A 32 -26.10 -8.44 19.90
C LEU A 32 -24.62 -8.07 20.08
N VAL A 33 -23.77 -8.66 19.25
CA VAL A 33 -22.32 -8.44 19.23
C VAL A 33 -21.90 -7.92 17.86
N ILE A 34 -21.08 -6.88 17.85
CA ILE A 34 -20.44 -6.35 16.65
C ILE A 34 -19.04 -6.96 16.56
N VAL A 35 -18.78 -7.72 15.50
CA VAL A 35 -17.55 -8.48 15.30
C VAL A 35 -16.82 -7.89 14.09
N PRO A 36 -15.77 -7.07 14.28
CA PRO A 36 -14.90 -6.70 13.18
C PRO A 36 -14.09 -7.93 12.72
N ALA A 37 -13.62 -7.95 11.50
CA ALA A 37 -12.75 -8.98 10.95
C ALA A 37 -11.84 -8.36 9.89
N VAL A 38 -10.65 -8.92 9.73
CA VAL A 38 -9.69 -8.50 8.71
C VAL A 38 -9.18 -9.74 8.00
N GLY A 39 -9.14 -9.68 6.67
CA GLY A 39 -8.47 -10.68 5.84
C GLY A 39 -7.31 -10.01 5.11
N GLU A 40 -6.21 -10.75 5.00
CA GLU A 40 -4.99 -10.29 4.35
C GLU A 40 -4.51 -11.34 3.36
N VAL A 41 -4.07 -10.87 2.19
CA VAL A 41 -3.45 -11.72 1.19
C VAL A 41 -2.17 -11.03 0.72
N ARG A 42 -1.06 -11.76 0.76
CA ARG A 42 0.24 -11.31 0.23
C ARG A 42 0.53 -12.03 -1.08
N ALA A 43 1.02 -11.30 -2.07
CA ALA A 43 1.42 -11.84 -3.36
C ALA A 43 2.65 -11.10 -3.89
N ALA A 44 3.50 -11.83 -4.62
CA ALA A 44 4.61 -11.23 -5.35
C ALA A 44 4.08 -10.28 -6.43
N ASN A 45 4.78 -9.16 -6.62
CA ASN A 45 4.44 -8.23 -7.68
C ASN A 45 4.74 -8.86 -9.05
N ASP A 46 3.78 -8.73 -9.97
CA ASP A 46 3.83 -9.29 -11.33
C ASP A 46 3.78 -8.20 -12.40
N GLN A 47 3.81 -6.92 -11.99
CA GLN A 47 3.78 -5.78 -12.88
C GLN A 47 4.79 -4.71 -12.45
N ALA A 48 5.42 -4.08 -13.44
CA ALA A 48 6.23 -2.87 -13.25
C ALA A 48 5.66 -1.70 -14.05
N THR A 49 5.70 -0.52 -13.45
CA THR A 49 5.45 0.78 -14.10
C THR A 49 6.72 1.60 -14.03
N LEU A 50 7.33 1.85 -15.19
CA LEU A 50 8.55 2.63 -15.33
C LEU A 50 8.21 4.00 -15.89
N MET A 51 8.80 5.03 -15.30
CA MET A 51 8.78 6.37 -15.84
C MET A 51 10.14 6.70 -16.42
N PHE A 52 10.16 7.03 -17.70
CA PHE A 52 11.31 7.63 -18.35
C PHE A 52 11.04 9.11 -18.61
N ILE A 53 12.10 9.90 -18.67
CA ILE A 53 12.08 11.30 -19.06
C ILE A 53 13.12 11.57 -20.14
N VAL A 54 12.78 12.43 -21.10
CA VAL A 54 13.78 13.11 -21.93
C VAL A 54 13.69 14.59 -21.66
N GLU A 55 14.84 15.24 -21.53
CA GLU A 55 14.95 16.69 -21.40
C GLU A 55 16.09 17.20 -22.28
N GLU A 56 15.82 18.24 -23.07
CA GLU A 56 16.78 18.87 -23.98
C GLU A 56 16.77 20.37 -23.80
N HIS A 57 17.96 20.97 -23.87
CA HIS A 57 18.13 22.42 -23.79
C HIS A 57 18.68 22.96 -25.12
N ASP A 58 18.18 24.09 -25.57
CA ASP A 58 18.69 24.80 -26.75
C ASP A 58 18.43 26.31 -26.67
N LYS A 59 19.16 27.11 -27.44
CA LYS A 59 18.82 28.52 -27.66
C LYS A 59 17.56 28.67 -28.52
N ASP A 60 17.33 27.75 -29.45
CA ASP A 60 16.13 27.65 -30.27
C ASP A 60 15.14 26.62 -29.68
N LYS A 61 13.97 27.12 -29.26
CA LYS A 61 12.86 26.31 -28.77
C LYS A 61 12.51 25.15 -29.70
N ASN A 62 12.49 25.37 -31.01
CA ASN A 62 12.10 24.36 -31.99
C ASN A 62 13.17 23.26 -32.12
N ALA A 63 14.45 23.63 -32.02
CA ALA A 63 15.54 22.67 -32.03
C ALA A 63 15.51 21.76 -30.79
N ALA A 64 15.26 22.32 -29.60
CA ALA A 64 15.06 21.54 -28.37
C ALA A 64 13.88 20.56 -28.50
N ALA A 65 12.72 21.06 -28.96
CA ALA A 65 11.53 20.25 -29.20
C ALA A 65 11.76 19.12 -30.20
N ALA A 66 12.46 19.40 -31.31
CA ALA A 66 12.77 18.38 -32.32
C ALA A 66 13.67 17.27 -31.76
N ARG A 67 14.61 17.58 -30.86
CA ARG A 67 15.45 16.57 -30.21
C ARG A 67 14.66 15.71 -29.21
N VAL A 68 13.80 16.32 -28.40
CA VAL A 68 12.88 15.61 -27.49
C VAL A 68 12.04 14.61 -28.28
N ASN A 69 11.37 15.06 -29.35
CA ASN A 69 10.48 14.21 -30.15
C ASN A 69 11.24 13.04 -30.79
N ARG A 70 12.46 13.28 -31.28
CA ARG A 70 13.30 12.24 -31.88
C ARG A 70 13.70 11.18 -30.86
N LYS A 71 14.25 11.60 -29.71
CA LYS A 71 14.67 10.69 -28.64
C LYS A 71 13.49 9.94 -28.04
N MET A 72 12.33 10.59 -27.89
CA MET A 72 11.11 9.95 -27.41
C MET A 72 10.63 8.85 -28.37
N LYS A 73 10.66 9.12 -29.69
CA LYS A 73 10.35 8.11 -30.70
C LYS A 73 11.30 6.92 -30.63
N GLU A 74 12.61 7.19 -30.59
CA GLU A 74 13.64 6.15 -30.50
C GLU A 74 13.49 5.31 -29.22
N GLY A 75 13.32 5.94 -28.07
CA GLY A 75 13.09 5.25 -26.80
C GLY A 75 11.84 4.37 -26.82
N THR A 76 10.74 4.87 -27.40
CA THR A 76 9.50 4.11 -27.57
C THR A 76 9.72 2.89 -28.48
N GLU A 77 10.46 3.03 -29.57
CA GLU A 77 10.79 1.93 -30.49
C GLU A 77 11.69 0.87 -29.83
N ILE A 78 12.66 1.29 -29.02
CA ILE A 78 13.49 0.37 -28.22
C ILE A 78 12.62 -0.47 -27.28
N VAL A 79 11.71 0.19 -26.54
CA VAL A 79 10.80 -0.51 -25.62
C VAL A 79 9.90 -1.49 -26.38
N ARG A 80 9.23 -1.07 -27.47
CA ARG A 80 8.35 -1.96 -28.26
C ARG A 80 9.07 -3.19 -28.81
N ARG A 81 10.35 -3.06 -29.15
CA ARG A 81 11.14 -4.18 -29.68
C ARG A 81 11.51 -5.19 -28.59
N LEU A 82 11.79 -4.72 -27.38
CA LEU A 82 12.21 -5.58 -26.26
C LEU A 82 11.04 -6.12 -25.46
N ASP A 83 9.92 -5.39 -25.43
CA ASP A 83 8.65 -5.83 -24.87
C ASP A 83 7.47 -5.35 -25.75
N PRO A 84 7.06 -6.16 -26.73
CA PRO A 84 5.93 -5.84 -27.60
C PRO A 84 4.57 -5.77 -26.88
N LYS A 85 4.47 -6.31 -25.66
CA LYS A 85 3.24 -6.33 -24.87
C LYS A 85 3.16 -5.19 -23.87
N ALA A 86 4.23 -4.40 -23.72
CA ALA A 86 4.22 -3.24 -22.84
C ALA A 86 3.18 -2.20 -23.28
N GLU A 87 2.46 -1.65 -22.31
CA GLU A 87 1.60 -0.50 -22.49
C GLU A 87 2.45 0.77 -22.39
N LEU A 88 2.37 1.63 -23.42
CA LEU A 88 3.20 2.83 -23.53
C LEU A 88 2.33 4.07 -23.57
N LYS A 89 2.66 5.06 -22.72
CA LYS A 89 1.97 6.34 -22.67
C LYS A 89 2.96 7.48 -22.57
N THR A 90 3.03 8.31 -23.62
CA THR A 90 3.75 9.58 -23.57
C THR A 90 2.91 10.65 -22.90
N GLN A 91 3.46 11.40 -21.95
CA GLN A 91 2.72 12.39 -21.17
C GLN A 91 3.61 13.55 -20.70
N GLY A 92 2.98 14.61 -20.19
CA GLY A 92 3.69 15.72 -19.54
C GLY A 92 4.70 16.43 -20.44
N TYR A 93 4.33 16.76 -21.68
CA TYR A 93 5.19 17.56 -22.55
C TYR A 93 5.25 19.00 -22.01
N PHE A 94 6.44 19.51 -21.75
CA PHE A 94 6.64 20.86 -21.22
C PHE A 94 7.70 21.62 -21.99
N THR A 95 7.63 22.94 -21.90
CA THR A 95 8.64 23.84 -22.48
C THR A 95 8.79 25.06 -21.59
N TYR A 96 9.97 25.25 -21.04
CA TYR A 96 10.28 26.32 -20.10
C TYR A 96 11.43 27.19 -20.62
N PRO A 97 11.32 28.53 -20.57
CA PRO A 97 12.44 29.41 -20.82
C PRO A 97 13.50 29.23 -19.72
N VAL A 98 14.77 29.27 -20.11
CA VAL A 98 15.93 29.28 -19.22
C VAL A 98 16.43 30.71 -19.16
N TYR A 99 16.47 31.29 -17.96
CA TYR A 99 16.95 32.66 -17.73
C TYR A 99 18.38 32.65 -17.17
N PRO A 100 19.15 33.72 -17.41
CA PRO A 100 20.45 33.88 -16.78
C PRO A 100 20.28 34.08 -15.28
N GLU A 101 21.27 33.61 -14.50
CA GLU A 101 21.32 33.88 -13.07
C GLU A 101 21.45 35.40 -12.83
N PRO A 102 20.67 35.98 -11.91
CA PRO A 102 20.77 37.41 -11.62
C PRO A 102 22.16 37.75 -11.08
N PRO A 103 22.76 38.89 -11.48
CA PRO A 103 24.06 39.30 -10.96
C PRO A 103 24.06 39.38 -9.43
N VAL A 104 25.13 38.90 -8.79
CA VAL A 104 25.31 38.88 -7.32
C VAL A 104 25.64 40.28 -6.77
N GLU A 105 25.95 41.25 -7.63
CA GLU A 105 26.32 42.61 -7.23
C GLU A 105 25.10 43.47 -6.88
N PRO A 106 25.15 44.28 -5.80
CA PRO A 106 24.09 45.22 -5.51
C PRO A 106 23.98 46.22 -6.67
N LEU A 107 22.78 46.29 -7.25
CA LEU A 107 22.45 47.29 -8.26
C LEU A 107 22.80 48.69 -7.72
N PRO A 108 23.56 49.52 -8.48
CA PRO A 108 23.80 50.91 -8.10
C PRO A 108 22.48 51.63 -7.81
N ALA A 109 22.45 52.43 -6.74
CA ALA A 109 21.26 53.16 -6.34
C ALA A 109 20.68 53.96 -7.52
N GLY A 110 19.40 53.72 -7.85
CA GLY A 110 18.69 54.40 -8.93
C GLY A 110 18.55 53.63 -10.24
N ARG A 111 19.11 52.41 -10.36
CA ARG A 111 18.90 51.55 -11.54
C ARG A 111 17.76 50.56 -11.31
N ALA A 112 16.68 50.66 -12.10
CA ALA A 112 15.63 49.66 -12.11
C ALA A 112 16.19 48.31 -12.61
N PRO A 113 15.87 47.18 -11.96
CA PRO A 113 16.34 45.86 -12.40
C PRO A 113 15.80 45.56 -13.81
N LEU A 114 16.69 45.23 -14.75
CA LEU A 114 16.28 44.77 -16.08
C LEU A 114 15.51 43.45 -15.93
N LYS A 115 14.36 43.32 -16.61
CA LYS A 115 13.68 42.02 -16.72
C LYS A 115 14.62 41.04 -17.44
N PRO A 116 14.92 39.86 -16.86
CA PRO A 116 15.82 38.92 -17.50
C PRO A 116 15.21 38.41 -18.81
N VAL A 117 16.02 38.36 -19.87
CA VAL A 117 15.66 37.78 -21.17
C VAL A 117 16.05 36.30 -21.16
N PRO A 118 15.22 35.37 -21.66
CA PRO A 118 15.59 33.96 -21.75
C PRO A 118 16.87 33.79 -22.57
N ILE A 119 17.83 33.02 -22.05
CA ILE A 119 19.07 32.60 -22.74
C ILE A 119 18.92 31.25 -23.45
N GLY A 120 17.79 30.57 -23.25
CA GLY A 120 17.46 29.34 -23.95
C GLY A 120 16.11 28.77 -23.52
N TRP A 121 15.88 27.53 -23.91
CA TRP A 121 14.65 26.77 -23.71
C TRP A 121 14.99 25.36 -23.26
N ARG A 122 14.23 24.89 -22.29
CA ARG A 122 14.24 23.53 -21.77
C ARG A 122 12.95 22.87 -22.15
N VAL A 123 13.04 21.80 -22.92
CA VAL A 123 11.88 21.02 -23.38
C VAL A 123 12.02 19.61 -22.84
N GLY A 124 10.93 19.03 -22.37
CA GLY A 124 10.96 17.66 -21.90
C GLY A 124 9.61 16.98 -22.00
N GLN A 125 9.64 15.66 -21.87
CA GLN A 125 8.47 14.80 -21.95
C GLN A 125 8.74 13.49 -21.20
N TYR A 126 7.67 12.92 -20.64
CA TYR A 126 7.70 11.64 -19.96
C TYR A 126 7.17 10.50 -20.83
N LEU A 127 7.71 9.30 -20.64
CA LEU A 127 7.19 8.04 -21.15
C LEU A 127 6.92 7.11 -19.97
N GLN A 128 5.65 6.77 -19.77
CA GLN A 128 5.25 5.69 -18.88
C GLN A 128 5.27 4.38 -19.67
N VAL A 129 5.90 3.36 -19.08
CA VAL A 129 5.96 2.00 -19.59
C VAL A 129 5.39 1.07 -18.53
N LYS A 130 4.30 0.38 -18.84
CA LYS A 130 3.67 -0.59 -17.94
C LYS A 130 3.82 -1.98 -18.54
N THR A 131 4.43 -2.90 -17.79
CA THR A 131 4.84 -4.23 -18.29
C THR A 131 4.61 -5.34 -17.27
N LEU A 132 4.40 -6.56 -17.77
CA LEU A 132 4.40 -7.81 -16.99
C LEU A 132 5.71 -8.60 -17.17
N ASN A 133 6.61 -8.15 -18.04
CA ASN A 133 7.89 -8.80 -18.33
C ASN A 133 8.96 -8.35 -17.32
N LEU A 134 8.86 -8.83 -16.09
CA LEU A 134 9.79 -8.46 -15.02
C LEU A 134 11.20 -9.04 -15.23
N GLU A 135 11.32 -10.19 -15.89
CA GLU A 135 12.62 -10.83 -16.19
C GLU A 135 13.41 -10.02 -17.23
N GLY A 136 12.75 -9.55 -18.29
CA GLY A 136 13.37 -8.73 -19.33
C GLY A 136 13.56 -7.26 -18.96
N LEU A 137 13.05 -6.86 -17.79
CA LEU A 137 12.96 -5.46 -17.39
C LEU A 137 14.33 -4.76 -17.24
N PRO A 138 15.34 -5.31 -16.53
CA PRO A 138 16.69 -4.73 -16.46
C PRO A 138 17.28 -4.39 -17.84
N LYS A 139 17.18 -5.35 -18.77
CA LYS A 139 17.70 -5.21 -20.13
C LYS A 139 16.94 -4.16 -20.93
N MET A 140 15.61 -4.13 -20.81
CA MET A 140 14.78 -3.09 -21.44
C MET A 140 15.15 -1.70 -20.91
N ALA A 141 15.25 -1.57 -19.59
CA ALA A 141 15.59 -0.32 -18.92
C ALA A 141 16.96 0.19 -19.36
N ALA A 142 17.98 -0.66 -19.34
CA ALA A 142 19.34 -0.33 -19.79
C ALA A 142 19.39 0.09 -21.26
N ALA A 143 18.61 -0.57 -22.13
CA ALA A 143 18.56 -0.23 -23.55
C ALA A 143 17.88 1.14 -23.78
N ALA A 144 16.74 1.38 -23.13
CA ALA A 144 16.01 2.65 -23.23
C ALA A 144 16.81 3.81 -22.60
N GLN A 145 17.58 3.52 -21.55
CA GLN A 145 18.42 4.49 -20.85
C GLN A 145 19.50 5.16 -21.71
N LYS A 146 19.82 4.56 -22.87
CA LYS A 146 20.76 5.14 -23.84
C LYS A 146 20.24 6.45 -24.44
N VAL A 147 18.92 6.67 -24.44
CA VAL A 147 18.27 7.84 -25.06
C VAL A 147 17.28 8.57 -24.15
N LEU A 148 16.71 7.88 -23.16
CA LEU A 148 15.85 8.45 -22.12
C LEU A 148 16.54 8.30 -20.75
N ALA A 149 16.26 9.17 -19.78
CA ALA A 149 16.66 8.93 -18.40
C ALA A 149 15.54 8.17 -17.67
N ILE A 150 15.89 7.30 -16.70
CA ILE A 150 14.90 6.76 -15.77
C ILE A 150 14.56 7.84 -14.75
N ASP A 151 13.27 8.11 -14.59
CA ASP A 151 12.71 9.03 -13.62
C ASP A 151 12.20 8.28 -12.38
N GLY A 152 11.62 7.08 -12.57
CA GLY A 152 11.15 6.24 -11.48
C GLY A 152 10.72 4.85 -11.92
N ILE A 153 10.56 3.95 -10.95
CA ILE A 153 10.03 2.60 -11.14
C ILE A 153 9.16 2.21 -9.94
N GLU A 154 8.00 1.63 -10.23
CA GLU A 154 7.06 1.13 -9.24
C GLU A 154 6.68 -0.31 -9.61
N PHE A 155 6.64 -1.19 -8.60
CA PHE A 155 6.17 -2.56 -8.74
C PHE A 155 4.82 -2.72 -8.07
N GLY A 156 3.96 -3.56 -8.64
CA GLY A 156 2.64 -3.82 -8.10
C GLY A 156 2.02 -5.06 -8.71
N LEU A 157 0.73 -5.22 -8.44
CA LEU A 157 -0.08 -6.30 -8.99
C LEU A 157 -0.72 -5.86 -10.30
N SER A 158 -0.77 -6.77 -11.25
CA SER A 158 -1.52 -6.61 -12.49
C SER A 158 -3.02 -6.57 -12.20
N PRO A 159 -3.85 -5.90 -13.03
CA PRO A 159 -5.29 -5.90 -12.84
C PRO A 159 -5.92 -7.30 -12.77
N ALA A 160 -5.32 -8.27 -13.47
CA ALA A 160 -5.74 -9.66 -13.40
C ALA A 160 -5.43 -10.30 -12.04
N SER A 161 -4.22 -10.09 -11.51
CA SER A 161 -3.83 -10.57 -10.19
C SER A 161 -4.60 -9.87 -9.07
N GLU A 162 -4.82 -8.56 -9.15
CA GLU A 162 -5.66 -7.83 -8.20
C GLU A 162 -7.07 -8.43 -8.13
N LYS A 163 -7.70 -8.69 -9.28
CA LYS A 163 -9.03 -9.28 -9.35
C LYS A 163 -9.06 -10.70 -8.76
N MET A 164 -8.08 -11.53 -9.09
CA MET A 164 -7.98 -12.89 -8.56
C MET A 164 -7.78 -12.90 -7.04
N LEU A 165 -6.97 -11.98 -6.52
CA LEU A 165 -6.66 -11.90 -5.09
C LEU A 165 -7.82 -11.29 -4.28
N ASP A 166 -8.71 -10.53 -4.91
CA ASP A 166 -9.91 -10.01 -4.26
C ASP A 166 -10.82 -11.15 -3.75
N ASP A 167 -11.12 -12.14 -4.59
CA ASP A 167 -11.91 -13.31 -4.20
C ASP A 167 -11.26 -14.07 -3.02
N ARG A 168 -9.94 -14.23 -3.08
CA ARG A 168 -9.18 -14.87 -1.99
C ARG A 168 -9.30 -14.06 -0.71
N ARG A 169 -9.22 -12.74 -0.81
CA ARG A 169 -9.33 -11.81 0.32
C ARG A 169 -10.72 -11.87 0.95
N ILE A 170 -11.80 -11.97 0.16
CA ILE A 170 -13.17 -12.21 0.65
C ILE A 170 -13.24 -13.47 1.51
N ASN A 171 -12.68 -14.58 1.01
CA ASN A 171 -12.68 -15.83 1.73
C ASN A 171 -11.87 -15.75 3.04
N GLU A 172 -10.69 -15.12 3.01
CA GLU A 172 -9.85 -14.91 4.20
C GLU A 172 -10.53 -14.03 5.24
N THR A 173 -11.16 -12.93 4.82
CA THR A 173 -11.88 -12.03 5.73
C THR A 173 -13.09 -12.74 6.36
N TYR A 174 -13.86 -13.51 5.60
CA TYR A 174 -15.01 -14.25 6.12
C TYR A 174 -14.59 -15.40 7.04
N ARG A 175 -13.48 -16.08 6.72
CA ARG A 175 -12.87 -17.08 7.62
C ARG A 175 -12.50 -16.46 8.96
N ASN A 176 -11.81 -15.31 8.93
CA ASN A 176 -11.45 -14.58 10.15
C ASN A 176 -12.70 -14.18 10.97
N LEU A 177 -13.78 -13.74 10.33
CA LEU A 177 -15.04 -13.46 11.01
C LEU A 177 -15.57 -14.69 11.77
N ASN A 178 -15.65 -15.83 11.10
CA ASN A 178 -16.16 -17.06 11.70
C ASN A 178 -15.31 -17.49 12.91
N GLU A 179 -13.99 -17.44 12.78
CA GLU A 179 -13.05 -17.74 13.88
C GLU A 179 -13.25 -16.80 15.08
N ARG A 180 -13.50 -15.52 14.82
CA ARG A 180 -13.78 -14.53 15.87
C ARG A 180 -15.14 -14.76 16.52
N ILE A 181 -16.19 -15.06 15.76
CA ILE A 181 -17.52 -15.39 16.30
C ILE A 181 -17.42 -16.61 17.22
N VAL A 182 -16.73 -17.66 16.77
CA VAL A 182 -16.50 -18.88 17.57
C VAL A 182 -15.75 -18.56 18.87
N SER A 183 -14.72 -17.72 18.79
CA SER A 183 -13.93 -17.31 19.97
C SER A 183 -14.76 -16.48 20.96
N ILE A 184 -15.57 -15.54 20.47
CA ILE A 184 -16.47 -14.72 21.28
C ILE A 184 -17.56 -15.59 21.93
N ALA A 185 -18.17 -16.51 21.18
CA ALA A 185 -19.18 -17.44 21.70
C ALA A 185 -18.63 -18.23 22.89
N ARG A 186 -17.44 -18.82 22.74
CA ARG A 186 -16.76 -19.56 23.81
C ARG A 186 -16.45 -18.68 25.01
N ALA A 187 -15.99 -17.45 24.80
CA ALA A 187 -15.73 -16.49 25.87
C ALA A 187 -17.01 -16.07 26.63
N MET A 188 -18.17 -16.06 25.96
CA MET A 188 -19.48 -15.82 26.55
C MET A 188 -20.10 -17.07 27.21
N GLY A 189 -19.41 -18.23 27.18
CA GLY A 189 -19.94 -19.50 27.69
C GLY A 189 -21.06 -20.09 26.82
N ARG A 190 -21.11 -19.73 25.53
CA ARG A 190 -22.14 -20.11 24.56
C ARG A 190 -21.62 -21.12 23.54
N GLN A 191 -22.50 -21.89 22.92
CA GLN A 191 -22.12 -22.69 21.77
C GLN A 191 -22.04 -21.83 20.50
N PRO A 192 -21.05 -22.01 19.62
CA PRO A 192 -20.97 -21.27 18.36
C PRO A 192 -22.22 -21.37 17.48
N GLY A 193 -22.96 -22.49 17.55
CA GLY A 193 -24.21 -22.68 16.80
C GLY A 193 -25.38 -21.79 17.27
N GLU A 194 -25.26 -21.13 18.43
CA GLU A 194 -26.24 -20.16 18.93
C GLU A 194 -26.06 -18.77 18.27
N ALA A 195 -24.94 -18.56 17.55
CA ALA A 195 -24.65 -17.32 16.85
C ALA A 195 -25.45 -17.22 15.54
N VAL A 196 -26.23 -16.16 15.39
CA VAL A 196 -26.93 -15.84 14.14
C VAL A 196 -26.37 -14.55 13.57
N LEU A 197 -25.82 -14.63 12.37
CA LEU A 197 -25.31 -13.48 11.64
C LEU A 197 -26.48 -12.69 11.05
N GLU A 198 -26.73 -11.49 11.59
CA GLU A 198 -27.82 -10.61 11.16
C GLU A 198 -27.41 -9.71 9.99
N THR A 199 -26.16 -9.25 9.96
CA THR A 199 -25.66 -8.35 8.92
C THR A 199 -24.17 -8.55 8.72
N VAL A 200 -23.72 -8.42 7.47
CA VAL A 200 -22.31 -8.37 7.09
C VAL A 200 -22.08 -7.11 6.26
N ASP A 201 -21.13 -6.29 6.70
CA ASP A 201 -20.71 -5.07 6.01
C ASP A 201 -19.21 -5.20 5.62
N PHE A 202 -18.94 -5.34 4.32
CA PHE A 202 -17.59 -5.43 3.75
C PHE A 202 -16.97 -4.05 3.45
N GLU A 203 -17.76 -2.97 3.46
CA GLU A 203 -17.22 -1.62 3.32
C GLU A 203 -16.66 -1.11 4.65
N ALA A 204 -17.12 -1.70 5.76
CA ALA A 204 -16.90 -1.22 7.12
C ALA A 204 -17.23 0.29 7.24
N SER A 205 -18.16 0.78 6.40
CA SER A 205 -18.46 2.20 6.21
C SER A 205 -19.35 2.77 7.33
N GLY A 206 -19.93 1.92 8.18
CA GLY A 206 -20.70 2.30 9.36
C GLY A 206 -19.87 2.37 10.66
N ASN A 207 -19.48 3.58 11.06
CA ASN A 207 -18.83 3.99 12.33
C ASN A 207 -19.28 3.22 13.62
N TYR A 208 -18.73 2.02 13.87
CA TYR A 208 -18.95 1.24 15.11
C TYR A 208 -17.69 0.56 15.67
N GLY A 209 -16.51 1.00 15.26
CA GLY A 209 -15.22 0.59 15.84
C GLY A 209 -14.17 1.63 15.51
N GLY A 210 -13.79 2.44 16.50
CA GLY A 210 -12.83 3.52 16.33
C GLY A 210 -11.48 3.05 15.81
N GLY A 211 -10.83 3.92 15.04
CA GLY A 211 -9.45 3.74 14.58
C GLY A 211 -9.35 3.46 13.08
N ARG A 212 -9.50 4.53 12.28
CA ARG A 212 -8.77 4.64 11.01
C ARG A 212 -7.29 4.62 11.37
N ASN A 213 -6.67 3.44 11.36
CA ASN A 213 -5.23 3.36 11.26
C ASN A 213 -4.89 3.61 9.80
N ASP A 214 -4.69 4.89 9.49
CA ASP A 214 -3.99 5.31 8.31
C ASP A 214 -2.55 4.79 8.47
N MET A 215 -2.26 3.65 7.85
CA MET A 215 -0.88 3.20 7.70
C MET A 215 -0.19 4.21 6.79
N ALA A 216 0.62 5.07 7.41
CA ALA A 216 1.53 5.95 6.72
C ALA A 216 2.42 5.11 5.79
N MET A 217 2.35 5.38 4.48
CA MET A 217 3.35 4.88 3.56
C MET A 217 4.71 5.43 3.97
N MET A 218 5.66 4.54 4.24
CA MET A 218 7.06 4.92 4.42
C MET A 218 7.57 5.53 3.12
N ALA A 219 7.96 6.80 3.18
CA ALA A 219 8.65 7.48 2.09
C ALA A 219 10.01 6.81 1.86
N ALA A 220 10.26 6.36 0.63
CA ALA A 220 11.57 5.90 0.20
C ALA A 220 12.55 7.10 0.17
N PRO A 221 13.83 6.90 0.52
CA PRO A 221 14.83 7.96 0.40
C PRO A 221 15.13 8.30 -1.06
N GLU A 222 15.05 9.58 -1.41
CA GLU A 222 15.50 10.12 -2.70
C GLU A 222 17.02 9.94 -2.87
N MET A 223 17.43 9.03 -3.76
CA MET A 223 18.81 8.93 -4.21
C MET A 223 19.06 9.91 -5.37
N LYS A 224 19.73 11.02 -5.07
CA LYS A 224 20.38 11.85 -6.10
C LYS A 224 21.63 11.14 -6.61
N ALA A 225 21.66 10.81 -7.89
CA ALA A 225 22.92 10.52 -8.58
C ALA A 225 22.91 11.13 -9.99
N ARG A 226 23.72 12.19 -10.17
CA ARG A 226 24.28 12.58 -11.47
C ARG A 226 25.53 11.74 -11.70
N ALA A 227 25.66 11.09 -12.85
CA ALA A 227 26.98 10.80 -13.41
C ALA A 227 26.92 10.57 -14.93
N ARG A 228 28.00 11.03 -15.58
CA ARG A 228 28.27 10.99 -17.02
C ARG A 228 28.78 9.62 -17.47
N GLY A 229 28.40 9.24 -18.68
CA GLY A 229 29.28 8.67 -19.72
C GLY A 229 30.16 7.48 -19.34
N GLY A 230 29.55 6.30 -19.34
CA GLY A 230 30.17 4.97 -19.40
C GLY A 230 29.11 3.98 -19.91
N GLU A 231 29.50 2.78 -20.29
CA GLU A 231 28.54 1.72 -20.67
C GLU A 231 27.57 1.50 -19.49
N MET A 232 26.28 1.78 -19.72
CA MET A 232 25.32 1.88 -18.63
C MET A 232 25.06 0.47 -18.07
N PRO A 233 25.41 0.20 -16.80
CA PRO A 233 25.22 -1.13 -16.23
C PRO A 233 23.72 -1.45 -16.20
N GLU A 234 23.37 -2.71 -16.41
CA GLU A 234 21.98 -3.15 -16.29
C GLU A 234 21.49 -2.90 -14.85
N PRO A 235 20.42 -2.11 -14.65
CA PRO A 235 19.90 -1.88 -13.32
C PRO A 235 19.29 -3.17 -12.77
N SER A 236 19.64 -3.54 -11.54
CA SER A 236 18.98 -4.64 -10.83
C SER A 236 17.73 -4.12 -10.15
N PHE A 237 16.61 -4.82 -10.35
CA PHE A 237 15.35 -4.48 -9.70
C PHE A 237 14.80 -5.68 -8.93
N GLU A 238 14.31 -5.41 -7.72
CA GLU A 238 13.65 -6.40 -6.86
C GLU A 238 12.16 -6.05 -6.77
N PRO A 239 11.26 -6.82 -7.40
CA PRO A 239 9.84 -6.48 -7.47
C PRO A 239 9.14 -6.42 -6.11
N GLY A 240 9.60 -7.22 -5.14
CA GLY A 240 8.97 -7.33 -3.82
C GLY A 240 7.55 -7.94 -3.87
N ASP A 241 6.81 -7.73 -2.78
CA ASP A 241 5.45 -8.24 -2.60
C ASP A 241 4.47 -7.10 -2.26
N THR A 242 3.21 -7.29 -2.61
CA THR A 242 2.08 -6.47 -2.17
C THR A 242 1.22 -7.23 -1.17
N THR A 243 0.81 -6.54 -0.09
CA THR A 243 -0.19 -7.03 0.87
C THR A 243 -1.51 -6.32 0.64
N LEU A 244 -2.56 -7.08 0.33
CA LEU A 244 -3.92 -6.62 0.18
C LEU A 244 -4.71 -6.92 1.45
N GLN A 245 -5.33 -5.91 2.04
CA GLN A 245 -6.18 -6.03 3.22
C GLN A 245 -7.63 -5.74 2.89
N MET A 246 -8.55 -6.39 3.62
CA MET A 246 -9.98 -6.07 3.60
C MET A 246 -10.55 -6.20 5.00
N ARG A 247 -11.50 -5.33 5.29
CA ARG A 247 -12.22 -5.29 6.55
C ARG A 247 -13.65 -5.76 6.35
N LEU A 248 -14.19 -6.34 7.39
CA LEU A 248 -15.59 -6.72 7.46
C LEU A 248 -16.09 -6.47 8.87
N VAL A 249 -17.37 -6.13 9.00
CA VAL A 249 -18.06 -6.09 10.29
C VAL A 249 -19.31 -6.96 10.23
N GLY A 250 -19.39 -7.93 11.13
CA GLY A 250 -20.56 -8.77 11.33
C GLY A 250 -21.37 -8.32 12.55
N LYS A 251 -22.70 -8.21 12.42
CA LYS A 251 -23.62 -8.10 13.57
C LYS A 251 -24.18 -9.48 13.87
N VAL A 252 -23.95 -9.95 15.09
CA VAL A 252 -24.24 -11.33 15.50
C VAL A 252 -25.14 -11.32 16.72
N LYS A 253 -26.27 -12.01 16.66
CA LYS A 253 -27.17 -12.19 17.79
C LYS A 253 -27.05 -13.60 18.33
N PHE A 254 -26.78 -13.72 19.64
CA PHE A 254 -26.75 -15.01 20.32
C PHE A 254 -28.13 -15.35 20.85
N ARG A 255 -28.68 -16.50 20.45
CA ARG A 255 -29.98 -16.99 20.94
C ARG A 255 -29.89 -17.48 22.37
#